data_AF-A0A920PJ32-F1
#
_entry.id   AF-A0A920PJ32-F1
#
_cell.length_a   1.000
_cell.length_b   1.000
_cell.length_c   1.000
_cell.angle_alpha   90.00
_cell.angle_beta   90.00
_cell.angle_gamma   90.00
#
_symmetry.space_group_name_H-M   'P 1'
#
loop_
_entity.id
_entity.type
_entity.pdbx_description
1 polymer ?
#
loop_
_entity_poly.entity_id
_entity_poly.type
_entity_poly.pdbx_seq_one_letter_code
_entity_poly.pdbx_strand_id
1 'polypeptide(L)' 'MFASNFPVASLRITFDDLYRAYKTMVADFSLDEKIMLFRDTAARVYRLNL' A
#
# COMPACT_ATOMS: atom_id res chain seq x y z
N MET A 1 -4.04 -4.97 1.10
CA MET A 1 -2.58 -4.83 1.32
C MET A 1 -2.00 -4.06 0.14
N PHE A 2 -1.16 -3.06 0.40
CA PHE A 2 -0.41 -2.38 -0.65
C PHE A 2 0.65 -3.31 -1.25
N ALA A 3 0.84 -3.26 -2.57
CA ALA A 3 1.94 -3.91 -3.27
C ALA A 3 2.34 -3.04 -4.45
N SER A 4 3.65 -2.83 -4.65
CA SER A 4 4.15 -1.90 -5.66
C SER A 4 4.24 -2.51 -7.06
N ASN A 5 4.37 -3.84 -7.15
CA ASN A 5 4.73 -4.56 -8.38
C ASN A 5 6.04 -4.03 -9.02
N PHE A 6 6.92 -3.40 -8.24
CA PHE A 6 8.24 -3.00 -8.72
C PHE A 6 9.17 -4.20 -8.85
N PRO A 7 10.06 -4.24 -9.87
CA PRO A 7 10.32 -3.16 -10.83
C PRO A 7 9.38 -3.14 -12.06
N VAL A 8 8.48 -4.11 -12.24
CA VAL A 8 7.60 -4.16 -13.44
C VAL A 8 6.76 -2.89 -13.61
N ALA A 9 6.24 -2.33 -12.51
CA ALA A 9 5.48 -1.09 -12.52
C ALA A 9 6.28 0.14 -12.99
N SER A 10 7.62 0.11 -12.91
CA SER A 10 8.47 1.24 -13.34
C SER A 10 8.37 1.51 -14.85
N LEU A 11 7.80 0.58 -15.62
CA LEU A 11 7.48 0.78 -17.04
C LEU A 11 6.42 1.86 -17.26
N ARG A 12 5.63 2.24 -16.23
CA ARG A 12 4.52 3.19 -16.35
C ARG A 12 4.45 4.27 -15.28
N ILE A 13 5.03 4.07 -14.10
CA ILE A 13 4.88 4.99 -12.98
C ILE A 13 6.12 4.97 -12.10
N THR A 14 6.49 6.12 -11.54
CA THR A 14 7.54 6.18 -10.51
C THR A 14 7.01 5.59 -9.21
N PHE A 15 7.90 5.16 -8.31
CA PHE A 15 7.47 4.61 -7.03
C PHE A 15 6.72 5.65 -6.20
N ASP A 16 7.22 6.89 -6.21
CA ASP A 16 6.63 8.02 -5.48
C ASP A 16 5.23 8.36 -6.00
N ASP A 17 5.05 8.40 -7.32
CA ASP A 17 3.74 8.68 -7.93
C ASP A 17 2.75 7.55 -7.64
N LEU A 18 3.19 6.29 -7.67
CA LEU A 18 2.36 5.14 -7.28
C LEU A 18 1.91 5.27 -5.82
N TYR A 19 2.84 5.59 -4.92
CA TYR A 19 2.53 5.71 -3.51
C TYR A 19 1.61 6.91 -3.22
N ARG A 20 1.80 8.05 -3.91
CA ARG A 20 0.87 9.20 -3.85
C ARG A 20 -0.51 8.86 -4.39
N ALA A 21 -0.59 8.12 -5.50
CA ALA A 21 -1.87 7.67 -6.07
C ALA A 21 -2.64 6.80 -5.06
N TYR A 22 -1.97 5.83 -4.42
CA TYR A 22 -2.59 5.02 -3.37
C TYR A 22 -3.14 5.86 -2.21
N LYS A 23 -2.35 6.82 -1.69
CA LYS A 23 -2.81 7.73 -0.62
C LYS A 23 -4.02 8.57 -1.04
N THR A 24 -4.10 8.96 -2.31
CA THR A 24 -5.22 9.71 -2.87
C THR A 24 -6.48 8.84 -2.97
N MET A 25 -6.35 7.61 -3.48
CA MET A 25 -7.47 6.67 -3.64
C MET A 25 -8.15 6.31 -2.32
N VAL A 26 -7.42 6.36 -1.21
CA VAL A 26 -7.92 6.00 0.12
C VAL A 26 -8.06 7.19 1.05
N ALA A 27 -8.15 8.41 0.52
CA ALA A 27 -8.22 9.64 1.31
C ALA A 27 -9.34 9.59 2.36
N ASP A 28 -10.51 9.05 1.99
CA ASP A 28 -11.71 9.02 2.83
C ASP A 28 -11.82 7.78 3.74
N PHE A 29 -10.85 6.86 3.67
CA PHE A 29 -10.83 5.71 4.56
C PHE A 29 -10.55 6.15 6.00
N SER A 30 -11.12 5.45 6.97
CA SER A 30 -10.76 5.58 8.37
C SER A 30 -9.28 5.29 8.61
N LEU A 31 -8.76 5.72 9.76
CA LEU A 31 -7.37 5.44 10.13
C LEU A 31 -7.12 3.93 10.20
N ASP A 32 -8.06 3.17 10.76
CA ASP A 32 -7.93 1.72 10.91
C ASP A 32 -7.90 1.02 9.55
N GLU A 33 -8.75 1.43 8.61
CA GLU A 33 -8.73 0.89 7.23
C GLU A 33 -7.42 1.20 6.51
N LYS A 34 -6.85 2.40 6.70
CA LYS A 34 -5.54 2.78 6.16
C LYS A 34 -4.43 1.91 6.75
N ILE A 35 -4.42 1.72 8.08
CA ILE A 35 -3.45 0.84 8.76
C ILE A 35 -3.58 -0.59 8.25
N MET A 36 -4.80 -1.10 8.09
CA MET A 36 -5.07 -2.42 7.51
C MET A 36 -4.53 -2.53 6.08
N LEU A 37 -4.72 -1.52 5.24
CA LEU A 37 -4.24 -1.52 3.86
C LEU A 37 -2.72 -1.50 3.77
N PHE A 38 -2.05 -0.65 4.55
CA PHE A 38 -0.61 -0.41 4.42
C PHE A 38 0.27 -1.26 5.34
N ARG A 39 -0.28 -1.91 6.37
CA ARG A 39 0.50 -2.69 7.35
C ARG A 39 -0.19 -3.98 7.78
N ASP A 40 -1.30 -3.85 8.49
CA ASP A 40 -1.77 -4.94 9.38
C ASP A 40 -2.34 -6.14 8.62
N THR A 41 -2.91 -5.93 7.43
CA THR A 41 -3.33 -7.05 6.58
C THR A 41 -2.14 -7.91 6.17
N ALA A 42 -1.03 -7.30 5.75
CA ALA A 42 0.18 -8.04 5.37
C ALA A 42 0.81 -8.71 6.60
N ALA A 43 0.88 -7.99 7.72
CA ALA A 43 1.40 -8.51 8.99
C ALA A 43 0.67 -9.79 9.42
N ARG A 44 -0.67 -9.75 9.44
CA ARG A 44 -1.52 -10.89 9.82
C ARG A 44 -1.43 -12.05 8.84
N VAL A 45 -1.54 -11.77 7.53
CA VAL A 45 -1.58 -12.82 6.49
C VAL A 45 -0.24 -13.54 6.38
N TYR A 46 0.87 -12.79 6.42
CA TYR A 46 2.21 -13.34 6.30
C TYR A 46 2.86 -13.67 7.66
N ARG A 47 2.13 -13.52 8.77
CA ARG A 47 2.60 -13.77 10.15
C ARG A 47 3.91 -13.03 10.47
N LEU A 48 3.99 -11.77 10.05
CA LEU A 48 5.14 -10.91 10.30
C LEU A 48 5.10 -10.43 11.75
N ASN A 49 6.26 -10.44 12.42
CA ASN A 49 6.43 -9.85 13.74
C ASN A 49 6.89 -8.39 13.56
N LEU A 50 5.95 -7.45 13.63
CA LEU A 50 6.13 -6.01 13.34
C LEU A 50 5.94 -5.12 14.56
#